data_AF-A0A7C6SLJ5-F1
#
_entry.id   AF-A0A7C6SLJ5-F1
#
_cell.length_a   1.000
_cell.length_b   1.000
_cell.length_c   1.000
_cell.angle_alpha   90.00
_cell.angle_beta   90.00
_cell.angle_gamma   90.00
#
_symmetry.space_group_name_H-M   'P 1'
#
loop_
_entity.id
_entity.type
_entity.pdbx_description
1 polymer ?
#
loop_
_entity_poly.entity_id
_entity_poly.type
_entity_poly.pdbx_seq_one_letter_code
_entity_poly.pdbx_strand_id
1 'polypeptide(L)'
;MDKENKRVCKKCLLQDIAPEEYLENMRIYLSGLDDDTKTDDKLYNERLGYCKECNNLIEGLCRLCGCFVEYRAAIKIKACPD
;
A
#
# COMPACT_ATOMS: atom_id res chain seq x y z
N MET A 1 -1.13 -4.04 -31.42
CA MET A 1 -1.66 -3.67 -30.10
C MET A 1 -0.48 -3.17 -29.30
N ASP A 2 -0.28 -1.87 -29.39
CA ASP A 2 0.91 -1.16 -28.95
C ASP A 2 1.17 -1.40 -27.47
N LYS A 3 2.30 -2.05 -27.17
CA LYS A 3 2.86 -2.05 -25.81
C LYS A 3 3.40 -0.64 -25.57
N GLU A 4 2.51 0.29 -25.22
CA GLU A 4 2.90 1.59 -24.70
C GLU A 4 3.92 1.35 -23.59
N ASN A 5 5.10 1.90 -23.78
CA ASN A 5 6.17 1.93 -22.79
C ASN A 5 5.74 2.90 -21.68
N LYS A 6 4.72 2.52 -20.90
CA LYS A 6 4.26 3.27 -19.73
C LYS A 6 5.43 3.27 -18.76
N ARG A 7 6.02 4.44 -18.55
CA ARG A 7 7.03 4.63 -17.50
C ARG A 7 6.37 4.28 -16.18
N VAL A 8 6.61 3.08 -15.68
CA VAL A 8 6.05 2.61 -14.42
C VAL A 8 6.79 3.33 -13.31
N CYS A 9 6.04 4.15 -12.59
CA CYS A 9 6.49 4.81 -11.38
C CYS A 9 6.80 3.75 -10.33
N LYS A 10 8.09 3.61 -9.97
CA LYS A 10 8.52 2.62 -9.00
C LYS A 10 8.10 2.95 -7.57
N LYS A 11 7.79 4.21 -7.25
CA LYS A 11 7.33 4.62 -5.92
C LYS A 11 5.81 4.76 -5.81
N CYS A 12 5.07 4.27 -6.80
CA CYS A 12 3.62 4.37 -6.77
C CYS A 12 3.02 3.31 -5.85
N LEU A 13 1.85 3.63 -5.31
CA LEU A 13 1.12 2.73 -4.44
C LEU A 13 0.46 1.62 -5.26
N LEU A 14 0.05 0.53 -4.61
CA LEU A 14 -0.62 -0.56 -5.29
C LEU A 14 -1.89 -0.08 -6.00
N GLN A 15 -2.67 0.81 -5.36
CA GLN A 15 -3.86 1.44 -5.94
C GLN A 15 -3.61 2.17 -7.28
N ASP A 16 -2.35 2.59 -7.55
CA ASP A 16 -2.01 3.35 -8.74
C ASP A 16 -1.58 2.46 -9.92
N ILE A 17 -1.20 1.19 -9.64
CA ILE A 17 -0.55 0.30 -10.63
C ILE A 17 -1.20 -1.07 -10.77
N ALA A 18 -1.94 -1.54 -9.77
CA ALA A 18 -2.54 -2.87 -9.79
C ALA A 18 -3.85 -2.90 -10.58
N PRO A 19 -4.20 -4.04 -11.20
CA PRO A 19 -5.52 -4.25 -11.79
C PRO A 19 -6.62 -4.10 -10.73
N GLU A 20 -7.79 -3.58 -11.14
CA GLU A 20 -8.91 -3.30 -10.24
C GLU A 20 -9.35 -4.53 -9.41
N GLU A 21 -9.36 -5.72 -10.01
CA GLU A 21 -9.70 -6.97 -9.32
C GLU A 21 -8.78 -7.25 -8.12
N TYR A 22 -7.49 -6.91 -8.23
CA TYR A 22 -6.55 -7.08 -7.13
C TYR A 22 -6.82 -6.09 -6.00
N LEU A 23 -7.17 -4.85 -6.37
CA LEU A 23 -7.53 -3.79 -5.43
C LEU A 23 -8.84 -4.11 -4.70
N GLU A 24 -9.82 -4.65 -5.40
CA GLU A 24 -11.10 -5.05 -4.82
C GLU A 24 -10.90 -6.14 -3.75
N ASN A 25 -10.11 -7.17 -4.04
CA ASN A 25 -9.77 -8.21 -3.08
C ASN A 25 -9.07 -7.65 -1.82
N MET A 26 -8.13 -6.72 -2.01
CA MET A 26 -7.47 -6.05 -0.89
C MET A 26 -8.46 -5.22 -0.06
N ARG A 27 -9.35 -4.46 -0.71
CA ARG A 27 -10.38 -3.65 -0.02
C ARG A 27 -11.36 -4.52 0.76
N ILE A 28 -11.79 -5.65 0.19
CA ILE A 28 -12.65 -6.64 0.88
C ILE A 28 -11.94 -7.20 2.11
N TYR A 29 -10.66 -7.57 1.98
CA TYR A 29 -9.90 -8.05 3.12
C TYR A 29 -9.82 -6.99 4.22
N LEU A 30 -9.46 -5.76 3.86
CA LEU A 30 -9.36 -4.67 4.83
C LEU A 30 -10.72 -4.37 5.45
N SER A 31 -11.80 -4.29 4.67
CA SER A 31 -13.13 -3.98 5.18
C SER A 31 -13.62 -5.01 6.21
N GLY A 32 -13.24 -6.28 6.05
CA GLY A 32 -13.54 -7.36 7.00
C GLY A 32 -12.76 -7.35 8.31
N LEU A 33 -11.74 -6.47 8.47
CA LEU A 33 -11.04 -6.32 9.76
C LEU A 33 -11.88 -5.51 10.75
N ASP A 34 -11.79 -5.87 12.03
CA ASP A 34 -12.41 -5.10 13.11
C ASP A 34 -11.83 -3.68 13.18
N ASP A 35 -12.65 -2.70 13.57
CA ASP A 35 -12.23 -1.30 13.69
C ASP A 35 -11.12 -1.10 14.74
N ASP A 36 -11.08 -1.96 15.76
CA ASP A 36 -9.99 -1.98 16.73
C ASP A 36 -8.65 -2.42 16.14
N THR A 37 -8.67 -3.15 15.02
CA THR A 37 -7.47 -3.57 14.29
C THR A 37 -7.04 -2.54 13.24
N LYS A 38 -7.96 -1.76 12.70
CA LYS A 38 -7.71 -0.79 11.62
C LYS A 38 -7.20 0.56 12.12
N THR A 39 -6.18 1.11 11.48
CA THR A 39 -5.85 2.52 11.72
C THR A 39 -6.98 3.43 11.29
N ASP A 40 -7.16 4.55 11.98
CA ASP A 40 -8.00 5.63 11.44
C ASP A 40 -7.40 6.22 10.16
N ASP A 41 -8.22 6.95 9.40
CA ASP A 41 -7.82 7.54 8.12
C ASP A 41 -6.64 8.50 8.25
N LYS A 42 -6.54 9.21 9.39
CA LYS A 42 -5.47 10.17 9.62
C LYS A 42 -4.12 9.44 9.72
N LEU A 43 -4.03 8.44 10.58
CA LEU A 43 -2.82 7.63 10.77
C LEU A 43 -2.49 6.81 9.53
N TYR A 44 -3.51 6.28 8.84
CA TYR A 44 -3.33 5.58 7.56
C TYR A 44 -2.64 6.47 6.52
N ASN A 45 -3.17 7.67 6.30
CA ASN A 45 -2.64 8.62 5.33
C ASN A 45 -1.25 9.13 5.73
N GLU A 46 -1.01 9.36 7.02
CA GLU A 46 0.31 9.73 7.54
C GLU A 46 1.35 8.65 7.24
N ARG A 47 1.05 7.38 7.55
CA ARG A 47 1.92 6.22 7.26
C ARG A 47 2.22 6.08 5.78
N LEU A 48 1.23 6.29 4.92
CA LEU A 48 1.43 6.27 3.47
C LEU A 48 2.26 7.45 2.98
N GLY A 49 2.13 8.62 3.59
CA GLY A 49 2.98 9.78 3.32
C GLY A 49 4.46 9.43 3.50
N TYR A 50 4.82 8.86 4.65
CA TYR A 50 6.18 8.39 4.89
C TYR A 50 6.64 7.34 3.86
N CYS A 51 5.76 6.39 3.51
CA CYS A 51 6.10 5.36 2.52
C CYS A 51 6.37 5.95 1.12
N LYS A 52 5.60 6.96 0.68
CA LYS A 52 5.76 7.63 -0.62
C LYS A 52 7.12 8.34 -0.74
N GLU A 53 7.63 8.88 0.36
CA GLU A 53 8.94 9.52 0.40
C GLU A 53 10.08 8.50 0.60
N CYS A 54 9.78 7.34 1.20
CA CYS A 54 10.74 6.29 1.52
C CYS A 54 11.46 5.75 0.28
N ASN A 55 12.77 5.47 0.42
CA ASN A 55 13.57 4.83 -0.63
C ASN A 55 13.35 3.32 -0.74
N ASN A 56 12.68 2.73 0.25
CA ASN A 56 12.35 1.32 0.29
C ASN A 56 11.00 0.99 -0.35
N LEU A 57 10.21 1.98 -0.81
CA LEU A 57 8.99 1.73 -1.57
C LEU A 57 9.32 1.35 -3.03
N ILE A 58 8.85 0.18 -3.44
CA ILE A 58 8.90 -0.28 -4.83
C ILE A 58 7.59 -0.95 -5.22
N GLU A 59 6.88 -0.41 -6.22
CA GLU A 59 5.66 -1.00 -6.78
C GLU A 59 4.63 -1.41 -5.71
N GLY A 60 4.31 -0.49 -4.79
CA GLY A 60 3.40 -0.73 -3.66
C GLY A 60 3.99 -1.58 -2.52
N LEU A 61 5.18 -2.15 -2.67
CA LEU A 61 5.84 -3.02 -1.68
C LEU A 61 6.94 -2.27 -0.90
N CYS A 62 7.07 -2.59 0.39
CA CYS A 62 8.22 -2.19 1.18
C CYS A 62 9.35 -3.22 1.02
N ARG A 63 10.51 -2.80 0.53
CA ARG A 63 11.69 -3.67 0.34
C ARG A 63 12.29 -4.25 1.62
N LEU A 64 12.00 -3.64 2.77
CA LEU A 64 12.52 -4.11 4.07
C LEU A 64 11.72 -5.30 4.61
N CYS A 65 10.40 -5.26 4.50
CA CYS A 65 9.53 -6.31 5.05
C CYS A 65 8.82 -7.17 4.00
N GLY A 66 8.87 -6.79 2.73
CA GLY A 66 8.22 -7.50 1.63
C GLY A 66 6.68 -7.39 1.61
N CYS A 67 6.08 -6.53 2.43
CA CYS A 67 4.62 -6.35 2.47
C CYS A 67 4.17 -5.13 1.65
N PHE A 68 2.91 -5.14 1.23
CA PHE A 68 2.26 -3.95 0.67
C PHE A 68 2.17 -2.84 1.71
N VAL A 69 2.54 -1.62 1.31
CA VAL A 69 2.56 -0.47 2.22
C VAL A 69 1.15 -0.06 2.62
N GLU A 70 0.18 -0.13 1.71
CA GLU A 70 -1.24 0.13 2.04
C GLU A 70 -1.77 -0.89 3.05
N TYR A 71 -1.41 -2.16 2.92
CA TYR A 71 -1.82 -3.19 3.86
C TYR A 71 -1.23 -2.94 5.26
N ARG A 72 0.09 -2.68 5.35
CA ARG A 72 0.73 -2.38 6.64
C ARG A 72 0.21 -1.09 7.25
N ALA A 73 0.00 -0.07 6.43
CA ALA A 73 -0.51 1.22 6.89
C ALA A 73 -1.86 1.04 7.58
N ALA A 74 -2.75 0.23 7.01
CA ALA A 74 -4.11 0.02 7.50
C ALA A 74 -4.22 -0.75 8.83
N ILE A 75 -3.17 -1.46 9.27
CA ILE A 75 -3.25 -2.33 10.46
C ILE A 75 -2.48 -1.70 11.63
N LYS A 76 -3.17 -1.42 12.76
CA LYS A 76 -2.58 -0.72 13.92
C LYS A 76 -1.31 -1.40 14.43
N ILE A 77 -1.35 -2.72 14.60
CA ILE A 77 -0.23 -3.53 15.15
C ILE A 77 0.95 -3.68 14.18
N LYS A 78 0.82 -3.25 12.92
CA LYS A 78 1.91 -3.25 11.95
C LYS A 78 2.49 -1.84 11.89
N ALA A 79 3.76 -1.69 12.25
CA ALA A 79 4.49 -0.42 12.15
C ALA A 79 5.39 -0.36 10.91
N CYS A 80 6.20 0.67 10.71
CA CYS A 80 7.35 0.58 9.81
C CYS A 80 8.39 -0.40 10.42
N PRO A 81 9.10 -1.23 9.63
CA PRO A 81 10.20 -2.06 10.15
C PRO A 81 11.52 -1.30 10.40
N ASP A 82 11.60 -0.04 9.98
CA ASP A 82 12.67 0.92 10.25
C ASP A 82 12.16 1.97 11.23
#